data_AF-A0A6A3T4K3-F1
#
_entry.id   AF-A0A6A3T4K3-F1
#
_cell.length_a   1.000
_cell.length_b   1.000
_cell.length_c   1.000
_cell.angle_alpha   90.00
_cell.angle_beta   90.00
_cell.angle_gamma   90.00
#
_symmetry.space_group_name_H-M   'P 1'
#
loop_
_entity.id
_entity.type
_entity.pdbx_description
1 polymer ?
#
loop_
_entity_poly.entity_id
_entity_poly.type
_entity_poly.pdbx_seq_one_letter_code
_entity_poly.pdbx_strand_id
1 'polypeptide(L)'
;MKLENPPTLASESTSLSVTSWRRFARDLHDGRIEQICILSDVEGVKCEAEKLKQLVTEGADALSAKPKKERFDEQSGDSLKSRPFYEVLCEYQDVLPDDIPAELPQDKGVQHEIDLVPGTKCCVTRQWPLPREQDKAIDDFFGSRR
;
A
#
# COMPACT_ATOMS: atom_id res chain seq x y z
N MET A 1 -10.16 -10.43 -32.03
CA MET A 1 -11.29 -11.37 -32.19
C MET A 1 -12.14 -11.21 -30.94
N LYS A 2 -13.42 -10.85 -31.07
CA LYS A 2 -14.36 -10.97 -29.95
C LYS A 2 -14.75 -12.43 -29.84
N LEU A 3 -14.50 -13.05 -28.70
CA LEU A 3 -14.91 -14.42 -28.45
C LEU A 3 -16.27 -14.35 -27.75
N GLU A 4 -17.36 -14.55 -28.49
CA GLU A 4 -18.73 -14.44 -27.95
C GLU A 4 -19.00 -15.43 -26.80
N ASN A 5 -18.25 -16.53 -26.73
CA ASN A 5 -18.32 -17.50 -25.64
C ASN A 5 -16.90 -17.85 -25.17
N PRO A 6 -16.52 -17.57 -23.91
CA PRO A 6 -15.23 -17.98 -23.38
C PRO A 6 -15.12 -19.51 -23.35
N PRO A 7 -13.94 -20.09 -23.66
CA PRO A 7 -13.76 -21.53 -23.68
C PRO A 7 -14.01 -22.07 -22.27
N THR A 8 -14.95 -23.01 -22.16
CA THR A 8 -15.33 -23.61 -20.87
C THR A 8 -14.49 -24.85 -20.58
N LEU A 9 -13.91 -25.45 -21.62
CA LEU A 9 -13.11 -26.67 -21.52
C LEU A 9 -11.62 -26.38 -21.66
N ALA A 10 -10.80 -27.11 -20.89
CA ALA A 10 -9.34 -26.98 -20.93
C ALA A 10 -8.72 -27.34 -22.29
N SER A 11 -9.38 -28.21 -23.06
CA SER A 11 -8.96 -28.55 -24.43
C SER A 11 -9.12 -27.37 -25.41
N GLU A 12 -10.12 -26.52 -25.18
CA GLU A 12 -10.35 -25.33 -26.01
C GLU A 12 -9.37 -24.21 -25.62
N SER A 13 -9.04 -24.06 -24.33
CA SER A 13 -8.07 -23.05 -23.88
C SER A 13 -6.65 -23.35 -24.34
N THR A 14 -6.25 -24.63 -24.37
CA THR A 14 -4.92 -25.07 -24.86
C THR A 14 -4.75 -24.96 -26.38
N SER A 15 -5.86 -24.78 -27.11
CA SER A 15 -5.83 -24.54 -28.56
C SER A 15 -5.56 -23.08 -28.96
N LEU A 16 -5.61 -22.15 -28.00
CA LEU A 16 -5.39 -20.73 -28.25
C LEU A 16 -3.91 -20.43 -28.53
N SER A 17 -3.68 -19.47 -29.41
CA SER A 17 -2.32 -19.01 -29.73
C SER A 17 -1.66 -18.40 -28.49
N VAL A 18 -0.50 -18.95 -28.10
CA VAL A 18 0.30 -18.41 -26.99
C VAL A 18 0.97 -17.10 -27.42
N THR A 19 0.86 -16.07 -26.59
CA THR A 19 1.56 -14.81 -26.77
C THR A 19 2.55 -14.58 -25.63
N SER A 20 3.64 -13.87 -25.91
CA SER A 20 4.59 -13.48 -24.86
C SER A 20 4.01 -12.40 -23.95
N TRP A 21 4.40 -12.41 -22.67
CA TRP A 21 3.99 -11.40 -21.70
C TRP A 21 4.27 -9.95 -22.15
N ARG A 22 5.43 -9.69 -22.76
CA ARG A 22 5.79 -8.34 -23.25
C ARG A 22 4.83 -7.84 -24.32
N ARG A 23 4.39 -8.73 -25.21
CA ARG A 23 3.45 -8.39 -26.27
C ARG A 23 2.05 -8.18 -25.70
N PHE A 24 1.62 -9.05 -24.80
CA PHE A 24 0.37 -8.90 -24.06
C PHE A 24 0.29 -7.56 -23.33
N ALA A 25 1.31 -7.19 -22.55
CA ALA A 25 1.33 -5.94 -21.79
C ALA A 25 1.26 -4.70 -22.71
N ARG A 26 1.93 -4.74 -23.86
CA ARG A 26 1.88 -3.65 -24.85
C ARG A 26 0.50 -3.53 -25.50
N ASP A 27 -0.07 -4.65 -25.92
CA ASP A 27 -1.39 -4.68 -26.56
C ASP A 27 -2.50 -4.27 -25.56
N LEU A 28 -2.31 -4.57 -24.27
CA LEU A 28 -3.19 -4.11 -23.19
C LEU A 28 -3.10 -2.59 -23.01
N HIS A 29 -1.89 -2.05 -22.94
CA HIS A 29 -1.66 -0.61 -22.78
C HIS A 29 -2.20 0.20 -23.97
N ASP A 30 -2.03 -0.33 -25.18
CA ASP A 30 -2.49 0.33 -26.40
C ASP A 30 -4.00 0.13 -26.68
N GLY A 31 -4.74 -0.48 -25.74
CA GLY A 31 -6.18 -0.71 -25.86
C GLY A 31 -6.58 -1.70 -26.96
N ARG A 32 -5.64 -2.51 -27.46
CA ARG A 32 -5.89 -3.50 -28.52
C ARG A 32 -6.52 -4.80 -28.00
N ILE A 33 -6.57 -4.98 -26.67
CA ILE A 33 -7.19 -6.12 -26.01
C ILE A 33 -8.58 -5.70 -25.52
N GLU A 34 -9.62 -6.24 -26.17
CA GLU A 34 -11.01 -5.92 -25.83
C GLU A 34 -11.57 -6.78 -24.68
N GLN A 35 -10.97 -7.95 -24.40
CA GLN A 35 -11.46 -8.90 -23.40
C GLN A 35 -10.32 -9.72 -22.81
N ILE A 36 -10.40 -9.98 -21.50
CA ILE A 36 -9.48 -10.87 -20.76
C ILE A 36 -10.34 -11.89 -20.01
N CYS A 37 -10.00 -13.17 -20.13
CA CYS A 37 -10.61 -14.25 -19.39
C CYS A 37 -9.58 -14.83 -18.41
N ILE A 38 -9.94 -14.96 -17.14
CA ILE A 38 -9.10 -15.55 -16.10
C ILE A 38 -9.60 -16.99 -15.88
N LEU A 39 -8.71 -17.96 -16.00
CA LEU A 39 -9.01 -19.35 -15.64
C LEU A 39 -8.92 -19.46 -14.12
N SER A 40 -10.05 -19.75 -13.49
CA SER A 40 -10.15 -19.94 -12.04
C SER A 40 -10.87 -21.26 -11.76
N ASP A 41 -10.35 -22.04 -10.83
CA ASP A 41 -10.91 -23.33 -10.44
C ASP A 41 -12.31 -23.15 -9.84
N VAL A 42 -13.33 -23.75 -10.49
CA VAL A 42 -14.77 -23.48 -10.31
C VAL A 42 -15.22 -23.65 -8.85
N GLU A 43 -14.51 -24.42 -8.05
CA GLU A 43 -14.84 -24.67 -6.65
C GLU A 43 -14.46 -23.50 -5.70
N GLY A 44 -13.59 -22.57 -6.13
CA GLY A 44 -13.21 -21.37 -5.37
C GLY A 44 -13.85 -20.05 -5.84
N VAL A 45 -14.54 -20.05 -7.00
CA VAL A 45 -14.87 -18.81 -7.75
C VAL A 45 -15.93 -17.94 -7.11
N LYS A 46 -16.88 -18.49 -6.35
CA LYS A 46 -17.88 -17.65 -5.68
C LYS A 46 -17.27 -16.80 -4.56
N CYS A 47 -16.18 -17.26 -3.94
CA CYS A 47 -15.56 -16.55 -2.81
C CYS A 47 -14.59 -15.46 -3.29
N GLU A 48 -13.76 -15.77 -4.30
CA GLU A 48 -12.69 -14.86 -4.73
C GLU A 48 -13.18 -13.75 -5.66
N ALA A 49 -14.22 -13.98 -6.48
CA ALA A 49 -14.78 -12.93 -7.34
C ALA A 49 -15.52 -11.84 -6.54
N GLU A 50 -16.19 -12.19 -5.43
CA GLU A 50 -16.79 -11.21 -4.53
C GLU A 50 -15.72 -10.45 -3.74
N LYS A 51 -14.68 -11.14 -3.28
CA LYS A 51 -13.48 -10.53 -2.66
C LYS A 51 -12.80 -9.50 -3.57
N LEU A 52 -12.60 -9.83 -4.84
CA LEU A 52 -11.97 -8.93 -5.80
C LEU A 52 -12.86 -7.72 -6.12
N LYS A 53 -14.18 -7.89 -6.20
CA LYS A 53 -15.10 -6.76 -6.33
C LYS A 53 -15.02 -5.83 -5.12
N GLN A 54 -14.92 -6.38 -3.91
CA GLN A 54 -14.78 -5.63 -2.66
C GLN A 54 -13.45 -4.85 -2.63
N LEU A 55 -12.33 -5.51 -2.96
CA LEU A 55 -11.00 -4.89 -3.05
C LEU A 55 -10.88 -3.79 -4.13
N VAL A 56 -11.53 -3.97 -5.28
CA VAL A 56 -11.54 -2.95 -6.35
C VAL A 56 -12.38 -1.73 -5.95
N THR A 57 -13.46 -1.94 -5.20
CA THR A 57 -14.30 -0.85 -4.68
C THR A 57 -13.56 -0.08 -3.57
N GLU A 58 -12.88 -0.78 -2.67
CA GLU A 58 -12.03 -0.18 -1.62
C GLU A 58 -10.78 0.52 -2.20
N GLY A 59 -10.20 -0.01 -3.28
CA GLY A 59 -9.06 0.59 -3.96
C GLY A 59 -9.38 1.90 -4.70
N ALA A 60 -10.64 2.09 -5.13
CA ALA A 60 -11.09 3.33 -5.75
C ALA A 60 -11.20 4.49 -4.73
N ASP A 61 -11.59 4.19 -3.48
CA ASP A 61 -11.62 5.15 -2.37
C ASP A 61 -10.21 5.51 -1.85
N ALA A 62 -9.18 4.71 -2.17
CA ALA A 62 -7.78 5.01 -1.86
C ALA A 62 -7.19 6.18 -2.69
N LEU A 63 -7.96 6.81 -3.59
CA LEU A 63 -7.59 8.08 -4.24
C LEU A 63 -8.25 9.31 -3.58
N SER A 64 -9.04 9.12 -2.52
CA SER A 64 -9.68 10.19 -1.75
C SER A 64 -8.67 11.09 -1.04
N ALA A 65 -8.91 12.40 -1.04
CA ALA A 65 -8.07 13.45 -0.44
C ALA A 65 -8.04 13.44 1.11
N LYS A 66 -8.26 12.28 1.73
CA LYS A 66 -8.18 12.12 3.19
C LYS A 66 -6.74 12.35 3.68
N PRO A 67 -6.54 13.08 4.80
CA PRO A 67 -5.24 13.19 5.43
C PRO A 67 -4.67 11.81 5.76
N LYS A 68 -3.35 11.66 5.66
CA LYS A 68 -2.63 10.40 5.85
C LYS A 68 -2.97 9.69 7.17
N LYS A 69 -3.30 10.44 8.22
CA LYS A 69 -3.72 9.92 9.52
C LYS A 69 -5.06 9.18 9.43
N GLU A 70 -6.05 9.76 8.77
CA GLU A 70 -7.39 9.16 8.64
C GLU A 70 -7.37 7.87 7.80
N ARG A 71 -6.48 7.79 6.79
CA ARG A 71 -6.23 6.53 6.06
C ARG A 71 -5.62 5.44 6.95
N PHE A 72 -4.71 5.83 7.85
CA PHE A 72 -4.08 4.91 8.77
C PHE A 72 -5.09 4.40 9.81
N ASP A 73 -5.95 5.30 10.31
CA ASP A 73 -7.00 4.98 11.28
C ASP A 73 -8.09 4.07 10.66
N GLU A 74 -8.45 4.26 9.39
CA GLU A 74 -9.37 3.35 8.65
C GLU A 74 -8.74 1.98 8.34
N GLN A 75 -7.41 1.92 8.23
CA GLN A 75 -6.64 0.67 8.08
C GLN A 75 -6.17 0.08 9.42
N SER A 76 -6.62 0.66 10.54
CA SER A 76 -6.21 0.25 11.88
C SER A 76 -6.52 -1.23 12.16
N GLY A 77 -5.89 -1.77 13.21
CA GLY A 77 -6.00 -3.18 13.60
C GLY A 77 -7.43 -3.71 13.67
N ASP A 78 -8.42 -2.84 13.90
CA ASP A 78 -9.83 -3.19 13.95
C ASP A 78 -10.39 -3.79 12.64
N SER A 79 -9.91 -3.36 11.48
CA SER A 79 -10.26 -3.96 10.18
C SER A 79 -9.68 -5.38 10.04
N LEU A 80 -8.57 -5.62 10.73
CA LEU A 80 -7.86 -6.90 10.71
C LEU A 80 -8.49 -7.92 11.65
N LYS A 81 -9.42 -7.54 12.55
CA LYS A 81 -10.15 -8.45 13.47
C LYS A 81 -10.80 -9.66 12.79
N SER A 82 -11.20 -9.49 11.53
CA SER A 82 -11.84 -10.54 10.72
C SER A 82 -10.83 -11.48 10.02
N ARG A 83 -9.53 -11.15 10.04
CA ARG A 83 -8.49 -11.87 9.31
C ARG A 83 -7.87 -12.98 10.18
N PRO A 84 -7.47 -14.11 9.57
CA PRO A 84 -6.98 -15.28 10.32
C PRO A 84 -5.65 -15.06 11.06
N PHE A 85 -4.97 -13.93 10.82
CA PHE A 85 -3.70 -13.57 11.47
C PHE A 85 -3.86 -12.47 12.53
N TYR A 86 -5.08 -12.06 12.87
CA TYR A 86 -5.32 -11.02 13.86
C TYR A 86 -4.75 -11.37 15.24
N GLU A 87 -4.90 -12.62 15.68
CA GLU A 87 -4.36 -13.10 16.95
C GLU A 87 -2.85 -12.87 17.03
N VAL A 88 -2.13 -13.18 15.95
CA VAL A 88 -0.69 -12.94 15.84
C VAL A 88 -0.39 -11.44 15.88
N LEU A 89 -1.16 -10.59 15.21
CA LEU A 89 -0.92 -9.14 15.28
C LEU A 89 -1.08 -8.58 16.69
N CYS A 90 -2.05 -9.08 17.45
CA CYS A 90 -2.22 -8.71 18.86
C CYS A 90 -1.04 -9.14 19.73
N GLU A 91 -0.43 -10.31 19.45
CA GLU A 91 0.77 -10.77 20.17
C GLU A 91 1.97 -9.84 19.97
N TYR A 92 2.08 -9.16 18.83
CA TYR A 92 3.20 -8.26 18.48
C TYR A 92 2.83 -6.77 18.55
N GLN A 93 1.78 -6.40 19.30
CA GLN A 93 1.35 -5.01 19.42
C GLN A 93 2.42 -4.10 20.04
N ASP A 94 3.30 -4.67 20.87
CA ASP A 94 4.46 -3.99 21.45
C ASP A 94 5.54 -3.64 20.41
N VAL A 95 5.68 -4.45 19.37
CA VAL A 95 6.63 -4.24 18.25
C VAL A 95 6.02 -3.35 17.17
N LEU A 96 4.70 -3.41 16.99
CA LEU A 96 3.95 -2.67 15.98
C LEU A 96 2.88 -1.78 16.65
N PRO A 97 3.28 -0.72 17.37
CA PRO A 97 2.33 0.17 18.02
C PRO A 97 1.53 0.96 16.97
N ASP A 98 0.26 1.24 17.30
CA ASP A 98 -0.63 2.03 16.45
C ASP A 98 -0.17 3.49 16.32
N ASP A 99 0.45 4.05 17.36
CA ASP A 99 1.00 5.40 17.36
C ASP A 99 2.54 5.40 17.45
N ILE A 100 3.18 6.36 16.77
CA ILE A 100 4.62 6.57 16.90
C ILE A 100 4.92 7.08 18.32
N PRO A 101 5.67 6.35 19.16
CA PRO A 101 5.96 6.76 20.53
C PRO A 101 6.69 8.11 20.56
N ALA A 102 6.47 8.86 21.65
CA ALA A 102 7.19 10.12 21.89
C ALA A 102 8.65 9.88 22.30
N GLU A 103 8.92 8.75 22.95
CA GLU A 103 10.24 8.36 23.40
C GLU A 103 11.10 7.82 22.25
N LEU A 104 12.40 8.09 22.33
CA LEU A 104 13.36 7.47 21.43
C LEU A 104 13.46 5.97 21.72
N PRO A 105 13.69 5.13 20.70
CA PRO A 105 14.01 3.73 20.92
C PRO A 105 15.18 3.58 21.90
N GLN A 106 15.14 2.53 22.73
CA GLN A 106 16.25 2.21 23.61
C GLN A 106 17.57 2.13 22.83
N ASP A 107 18.63 2.74 23.36
CA ASP A 107 19.95 2.64 22.75
C ASP A 107 20.41 1.19 22.72
N LYS A 108 20.59 0.65 21.50
CA LYS A 108 21.04 -0.72 21.26
C LYS A 108 22.55 -0.81 21.06
N GLY A 109 23.30 0.27 21.34
CA GLY A 109 24.75 0.34 21.17
C GLY A 109 25.21 0.54 19.72
N VAL A 110 24.27 0.77 18.80
CA VAL A 110 24.57 1.12 17.41
C VAL A 110 24.13 2.55 17.20
N GLN A 111 25.09 3.46 17.08
CA GLN A 111 24.86 4.88 16.83
C GLN A 111 25.22 5.21 15.38
N HIS A 112 24.40 6.02 14.73
CA HIS A 112 24.70 6.51 13.38
C HIS A 112 25.67 7.70 13.49
N GLU A 113 26.89 7.51 12.99
CA GLU A 113 27.88 8.57 12.87
C GLU A 113 27.91 9.07 11.42
N ILE A 114 27.92 10.39 11.26
CA ILE A 114 28.07 11.03 9.95
C ILE A 114 29.50 11.53 9.83
N ASP A 115 30.31 10.80 9.06
CA ASP A 115 31.68 11.21 8.76
C ASP A 115 31.69 12.45 7.88
N LEU A 116 32.08 13.58 8.46
CA LEU A 116 32.30 14.81 7.70
C LEU A 116 33.69 14.80 7.09
N VAL A 117 33.79 15.12 5.81
CA VAL A 117 35.09 15.33 5.16
C VAL A 117 35.83 16.46 5.90
N PRO A 118 37.10 16.27 6.31
CA PRO A 118 37.87 17.31 6.98
C PRO A 118 37.86 18.62 6.19
N GLY A 119 37.52 19.73 6.85
CA GLY A 119 37.35 21.04 6.21
C GLY A 119 35.93 21.35 5.74
N THR A 120 34.96 20.43 5.91
CA THR A 120 33.54 20.71 5.67
C THR A 120 33.04 21.80 6.61
N LYS A 121 32.42 22.83 6.04
CA LYS A 121 31.79 23.91 6.79
C LYS A 121 30.33 23.59 7.04
N CYS A 122 29.84 23.92 8.23
CA CYS A 122 28.41 23.83 8.53
C CYS A 122 27.63 24.82 7.65
N CYS A 123 26.60 24.32 6.96
CA CYS A 123 25.66 25.16 6.23
C CYS A 123 24.58 25.70 7.18
N VAL A 124 24.48 27.03 7.27
CA VAL A 124 23.38 27.69 8.01
C VAL A 124 22.45 28.31 6.98
N THR A 125 21.23 27.79 6.90
CA THR A 125 20.17 28.33 6.06
C THR A 125 19.11 28.97 6.94
N ARG A 126 18.64 30.16 6.56
CA ARG A 126 17.48 30.77 7.23
C ARG A 126 16.24 29.93 6.93
N GLN A 127 15.42 29.69 7.95
CA GLN A 127 14.12 29.05 7.78
C GLN A 127 13.25 29.92 6.86
N TRP A 128 12.54 29.29 5.93
CA TRP A 128 11.54 29.98 5.12
C TRP A 128 10.37 30.44 5.99
N PRO A 129 9.77 31.61 5.70
CA PRO A 129 8.58 32.04 6.41
C PRO A 129 7.45 31.04 6.13
N LEU A 130 6.95 30.41 7.18
CA LEU A 130 5.81 29.49 7.11
C LEU A 130 4.52 30.24 7.47
N PRO A 131 3.36 29.79 6.95
CA PRO A 131 2.07 30.25 7.44
C PRO A 131 1.90 29.96 8.93
N ARG A 132 1.27 30.87 9.67
CA ARG A 132 1.06 30.74 11.13
C ARG A 132 0.39 29.43 11.55
N GLU A 133 -0.52 28.92 10.72
CA GLU A 133 -1.22 27.65 10.96
C GLU A 133 -0.26 26.45 10.89
N GLN A 134 0.71 26.48 9.96
CA GLN A 134 1.72 25.43 9.85
C GLN A 134 2.71 25.49 11.00
N ASP A 135 3.18 26.69 11.36
CA ASP A 135 4.04 26.88 12.54
C ASP A 135 3.36 26.35 13.80
N LYS A 136 2.09 26.73 14.02
CA LYS A 136 1.31 26.25 15.16
C LYS A 136 1.16 24.73 15.16
N ALA A 137 0.90 24.11 14.00
CA ALA A 137 0.77 22.65 13.90
C ALA A 137 2.09 21.92 14.20
N ILE A 138 3.22 22.49 13.77
CA ILE A 138 4.55 21.96 14.08
C ILE A 138 4.83 22.10 15.59
N ASP A 139 4.57 23.27 16.16
CA ASP A 139 4.75 23.54 17.58
C ASP A 139 3.87 22.62 18.45
N ASP A 140 2.59 22.44 18.09
CA ASP A 140 1.66 21.55 18.78
C ASP A 140 2.15 20.08 18.69
N PHE A 141 2.68 19.65 17.54
CA PHE A 141 3.23 18.30 17.36
C PHE A 141 4.40 18.04 18.31
N PHE A 142 5.39 18.94 18.36
CA PHE A 142 6.54 18.80 19.25
C PHE A 142 6.16 19.01 20.73
N GLY A 143 5.23 19.91 21.02
CA GLY A 143 4.71 20.14 22.36
C GLY A 143 3.98 18.92 22.94
N SER A 144 3.27 18.16 22.10
CA SER A 144 2.58 16.93 22.52
C SER A 144 3.52 15.76 22.85
N ARG A 145 4.80 15.84 22.46
CA ARG A 145 5.82 14.78 22.61
C ARG A 145 6.91 15.11 23.63
N ARG A 146 6.69 16.14 24.46
CA ARG A 146 7.67 16.64 25.43
C ARG A 146 7.58 15.94 26.78
#